data_AF-A0A559JN41-F1
#
_entry.id   AF-A0A559JN41-F1
#
_cell.length_a   1.000
_cell.length_b   1.000
_cell.length_c   1.000
_cell.angle_alpha   90.00
_cell.angle_beta   90.00
_cell.angle_gamma   90.00
#
_symmetry.space_group_name_H-M   'P 1'
#
loop_
_entity.id
_entity.type
_entity.pdbx_description
1 polymer ?
#
loop_
_entity_poly.entity_id
_entity_poly.type
_entity_poly.pdbx_seq_one_letter_code
_entity_poly.pdbx_strand_id
1 'polypeptide(L)'
;MTEIYYCKECGTRMEGGYDFCPECGSTVAESQVSPTQGDNVQRRREPPQKNASAMSIKAKIAVAGALVIVLLAAGAYFLGKYLSDEQRLLNRFEQTIEDGKPDKLLEMLAASNGNMPVDRHTAEGIANYLKTDKEAMLALLIRLRGEAEQLRTDGSQSFENDKDAAFVYLHKKETKRWFIFDDYELKLKRYMVPVSANYEDTRIFVDGREAGTIRAQGDMIELGPFLPGEYSFKAVYEGEYTTLEKEFPIKLFPIGNDADRVELALEGDYVDVYADNSYAHIFINGKDIELAVGDGQHIGPIALDGSNKMQVEVEYPWGTAKSEELPIDGNVLEFNIPRLSDTVQKDVMDATYDFVNGWMQAFRDRDVRSLRHVHPDRTRDLAEIFADMRANDEFYVGDLHRVTFDLDSFGLNQYAETDYVVSVKVRVEYSEAFYYSAFEETAVPVEGVNDNEYRLQYQNGQWLVTGWSVANDVGMAHTKIYE
;
A
#
# COMPACT_ATOMS: atom_id res chain seq x y z
N MET A 1 35.99 112.57 0.24
CA MET A 1 35.77 111.67 -0.91
C MET A 1 36.18 110.29 -0.45
N THR A 2 35.20 109.45 -0.13
CA THR A 2 35.39 108.11 0.42
C THR A 2 35.55 107.14 -0.76
N GLU A 3 36.69 106.45 -0.85
CA GLU A 3 36.95 105.49 -1.92
C GLU A 3 36.02 104.29 -1.82
N ILE A 4 35.47 103.91 -2.97
CA ILE A 4 34.57 102.78 -3.15
C ILE A 4 35.38 101.65 -3.77
N TYR A 5 35.37 100.48 -3.15
CA TYR A 5 36.02 99.27 -3.66
C TYR A 5 34.98 98.16 -3.84
N TYR A 6 35.27 97.18 -4.69
CA TYR A 6 34.43 96.00 -4.87
C TYR A 6 35.23 94.75 -4.53
N CYS A 7 34.63 93.83 -3.79
CA CYS A 7 35.28 92.56 -3.43
C CYS A 7 35.53 91.72 -4.69
N LYS A 8 36.77 91.23 -4.88
CA LYS A 8 37.15 90.48 -6.08
C LYS A 8 36.55 89.06 -6.15
N GLU A 9 36.12 88.52 -5.01
CA GLU A 9 35.54 87.18 -4.95
C GLU A 9 34.02 87.18 -5.14
N CYS A 10 33.29 88.12 -4.52
CA CYS A 10 31.82 88.16 -4.59
C CYS A 10 31.21 89.39 -5.28
N GLY A 11 32.02 90.41 -5.61
CA GLY A 11 31.57 91.60 -6.32
C GLY A 11 30.81 92.64 -5.49
N THR A 12 30.69 92.46 -4.16
CA THR A 12 29.98 93.41 -3.30
C THR A 12 30.72 94.75 -3.19
N ARG A 13 29.96 95.85 -3.32
CA ARG A 13 30.44 97.23 -3.20
C ARG A 13 30.67 97.60 -1.73
N MET A 14 31.84 98.12 -1.41
CA MET A 14 32.27 98.50 -0.06
C MET A 14 32.74 99.96 -0.06
N GLU A 15 32.37 100.71 0.98
CA GLU A 15 32.76 102.11 1.17
C GLU A 15 33.49 102.23 2.51
N GLY A 16 34.80 102.50 2.48
CA GLY A 16 35.68 102.55 3.67
C GLY A 16 36.69 101.39 3.76
N GLY A 17 37.75 101.59 4.54
CA GLY A 17 38.86 100.64 4.67
C GLY A 17 38.50 99.45 5.56
N TYR A 18 38.18 98.31 4.95
CA TYR A 18 37.92 97.04 5.63
C TYR A 18 39.02 96.04 5.29
N ASP A 19 39.59 95.40 6.32
CA ASP A 19 40.63 94.36 6.16
C ASP A 19 40.07 93.05 5.57
N PHE A 20 38.76 92.83 5.72
CA PHE A 20 38.03 91.65 5.22
C PHE A 20 36.64 92.06 4.71
N CYS A 21 36.16 91.38 3.67
CA CYS A 21 34.82 91.64 3.11
C CYS A 21 33.73 91.19 4.10
N PRO A 22 32.81 92.07 4.54
CA PRO A 22 31.81 91.74 5.55
C PRO A 22 30.73 90.74 5.08
N GLU A 23 30.56 90.55 3.77
CA GLU A 23 29.57 89.60 3.23
C GLU A 23 30.13 88.19 3.01
N CYS A 24 31.38 88.05 2.56
CA CYS A 24 31.96 86.73 2.24
C CYS A 24 33.22 86.36 3.03
N GLY A 25 33.77 87.28 3.83
CA GLY A 25 34.88 87.02 4.74
C GLY A 25 36.29 87.02 4.13
N SER A 26 36.45 87.34 2.83
CA SER A 26 37.76 87.34 2.15
C SER A 26 38.61 88.58 2.48
N THR A 27 39.93 88.41 2.68
CA THR A 27 40.91 89.49 2.97
C THR A 27 41.12 90.46 1.80
N VAL A 28 41.28 91.75 2.08
CA VAL A 28 41.61 92.79 1.08
C VAL A 28 43.07 93.23 1.24
N ALA A 29 43.95 92.93 0.28
CA ALA A 29 45.38 93.26 0.35
C ALA A 29 45.77 94.42 -0.60
N GLU A 30 46.34 95.50 -0.05
CA GLU A 30 46.89 96.65 -0.79
C GLU A 30 48.37 96.46 -1.19
N SER A 31 48.79 97.08 -2.30
CA SER A 31 50.19 97.11 -2.75
C SER A 31 50.49 98.37 -3.58
N GLN A 32 51.48 99.18 -3.15
CA GLN A 32 52.18 100.21 -3.94
C GLN A 32 53.65 100.33 -3.43
N VAL A 33 54.69 99.88 -4.17
CA VAL A 33 55.60 100.53 -5.19
C VAL A 33 56.94 101.15 -4.67
N SER A 34 58.06 100.45 -4.95
CA SER A 34 59.44 100.84 -5.44
C SER A 34 60.30 101.98 -4.79
N PRO A 35 61.64 102.17 -5.09
CA PRO A 35 62.53 101.57 -6.10
C PRO A 35 64.01 101.18 -5.71
N THR A 36 64.64 100.56 -6.72
CA THR A 36 65.99 100.07 -7.10
C THR A 36 67.35 100.57 -6.55
N GLN A 37 68.35 99.66 -6.71
CA GLN A 37 69.81 99.76 -7.01
C GLN A 37 70.86 99.62 -5.89
N GLY A 38 71.87 98.75 -6.12
CA GLY A 38 73.23 98.91 -5.59
C GLY A 38 73.92 97.67 -4.98
N ASP A 39 74.61 96.90 -5.83
CA ASP A 39 75.88 96.16 -5.64
C ASP A 39 76.35 95.48 -4.33
N ASN A 40 76.81 94.23 -4.56
CA ASN A 40 77.98 93.53 -4.02
C ASN A 40 78.03 92.95 -2.59
N VAL A 41 77.78 91.62 -2.54
CA VAL A 41 78.72 90.54 -2.16
C VAL A 41 79.50 90.68 -0.83
N GLN A 42 79.10 89.92 0.21
CA GLN A 42 79.86 88.74 0.69
C GLN A 42 79.18 87.89 1.78
N ARG A 43 79.12 86.58 1.47
CA ARG A 43 78.87 85.34 2.25
C ARG A 43 78.85 85.38 3.79
N ARG A 44 77.81 84.73 4.35
CA ARG A 44 77.97 83.55 5.25
C ARG A 44 76.83 82.55 5.03
N ARG A 45 77.17 81.26 5.07
CA ARG A 45 76.35 80.09 4.72
C ARG A 45 75.47 79.64 5.89
N GLU A 46 74.25 79.23 5.57
CA GLU A 46 73.41 78.28 6.32
C GLU A 46 72.77 77.26 5.35
N PRO A 47 72.38 76.06 5.82
CA PRO A 47 72.35 74.81 5.06
C PRO A 47 71.12 74.66 4.13
N PRO A 48 71.18 73.77 3.12
CA PRO A 48 70.10 73.63 2.16
C PRO A 48 68.92 72.83 2.74
N GLN A 49 67.72 73.42 2.72
CA GLN A 49 66.46 72.68 2.75
C GLN A 49 66.32 71.88 1.44
N LYS A 50 66.13 70.57 1.59
CA LYS A 50 65.79 69.67 0.48
C LYS A 50 64.40 70.04 -0.06
N ASN A 51 64.37 70.41 -1.33
CA ASN A 51 63.14 70.50 -2.11
C ASN A 51 62.44 69.13 -2.12
N ALA A 52 61.15 69.10 -1.76
CA ALA A 52 60.29 67.98 -2.09
C ALA A 52 60.22 67.90 -3.63
N SER A 53 60.84 66.87 -4.19
CA SER A 53 60.95 66.68 -5.63
C SER A 53 59.58 66.54 -6.28
N ALA A 54 59.30 67.35 -7.30
CA ALA A 54 58.22 67.07 -8.23
C ALA A 54 58.47 65.69 -8.88
N MET A 55 57.54 64.76 -8.68
CA MET A 55 57.67 63.37 -9.11
C MET A 55 57.79 63.27 -10.65
N SER A 56 58.78 62.52 -11.14
CA SER A 56 58.96 62.21 -12.57
C SER A 56 57.71 61.55 -13.17
N ILE A 57 57.39 61.84 -14.44
CA ILE A 57 56.19 61.31 -15.15
C ILE A 57 56.12 59.77 -15.07
N LYS A 58 57.27 59.08 -15.08
CA LYS A 58 57.35 57.61 -14.92
C LYS A 58 56.86 57.13 -13.54
N ALA A 59 57.11 57.92 -12.48
CA ALA A 59 56.64 57.62 -11.13
C ALA A 59 55.15 57.95 -10.96
N LYS A 60 54.62 58.98 -11.65
CA LYS A 60 53.16 59.23 -11.70
C LYS A 60 52.41 58.10 -12.42
N ILE A 61 52.95 57.56 -13.51
CA ILE A 61 52.39 56.39 -14.20
C ILE A 61 52.48 55.12 -13.35
N ALA A 62 53.59 54.91 -12.63
CA ALA A 62 53.72 53.80 -11.69
C ALA A 62 52.74 53.89 -10.51
N VAL A 63 52.52 55.08 -9.95
CA VAL A 63 51.53 55.32 -8.88
C VAL A 63 50.10 55.20 -9.39
N ALA A 64 49.78 55.72 -10.58
CA ALA A 64 48.47 55.55 -11.20
C ALA A 64 48.20 54.08 -11.55
N GLY A 65 49.21 53.36 -12.07
CA GLY A 65 49.13 51.92 -12.34
C GLY A 65 48.96 51.10 -11.06
N ALA A 66 49.69 51.44 -9.99
CA ALA A 66 49.51 50.82 -8.68
C ALA A 66 48.11 51.09 -8.10
N LEU A 67 47.58 52.31 -8.24
CA LEU A 67 46.22 52.65 -7.82
C LEU A 67 45.16 51.85 -8.59
N VAL A 68 45.31 51.71 -9.90
CA VAL A 68 44.42 50.88 -10.74
C VAL A 68 44.49 49.42 -10.32
N ILE A 69 45.69 48.89 -10.06
CA ILE A 69 45.85 47.51 -9.55
C ILE A 69 45.19 47.35 -8.18
N VAL A 70 45.32 48.32 -7.27
CA VAL A 70 44.67 48.30 -5.95
C VAL A 70 43.15 48.38 -6.10
N LEU A 71 42.61 49.19 -7.00
CA LEU A 71 41.17 49.27 -7.27
C LEU A 71 40.63 47.98 -7.90
N LEU A 72 41.38 47.36 -8.82
CA LEU A 72 41.03 46.05 -9.40
C LEU A 72 41.13 44.95 -8.35
N ALA A 73 42.14 44.97 -7.48
CA ALA A 73 42.30 44.01 -6.39
C ALA A 73 41.20 44.18 -5.32
N ALA A 74 40.85 45.42 -4.97
CA ALA A 74 39.72 45.73 -4.08
C ALA A 74 38.39 45.29 -4.72
N GLY A 75 38.19 45.59 -6.02
CA GLY A 75 37.03 45.14 -6.78
C GLY A 75 36.93 43.62 -6.83
N ALA A 76 38.02 42.92 -7.11
CA ALA A 76 38.10 41.45 -7.10
C ALA A 76 37.91 40.89 -5.69
N TYR A 77 38.40 41.56 -4.65
CA TYR A 77 38.21 41.16 -3.26
C TYR A 77 36.75 41.30 -2.82
N PHE A 78 36.11 42.44 -3.09
CA PHE A 78 34.70 42.66 -2.78
C PHE A 78 33.79 41.76 -3.61
N LEU A 79 34.09 41.55 -4.90
CA LEU A 79 33.39 40.58 -5.73
C LEU A 79 33.57 39.16 -5.22
N GLY A 80 34.79 38.81 -4.80
CA GLY A 80 35.12 37.51 -4.24
C GLY A 80 34.41 37.24 -2.93
N LYS A 81 34.41 38.22 -2.02
CA LYS A 81 33.66 38.22 -0.76
C LYS A 81 32.16 38.09 -1.03
N TYR A 82 31.66 38.85 -2.00
CA TYR A 82 30.25 38.86 -2.37
C TYR A 82 29.84 37.51 -2.98
N LEU A 83 30.67 36.84 -3.78
CA LEU A 83 30.35 35.54 -4.42
C LEU A 83 30.49 34.34 -3.48
N SER A 84 31.23 34.50 -2.39
CA SER A 84 31.50 33.46 -1.39
C SER A 84 30.62 33.61 -0.14
N ASP A 85 29.51 34.34 -0.27
CA ASP A 85 28.57 34.58 0.83
C ASP A 85 27.56 33.42 0.98
N GLU A 86 27.50 32.86 2.18
CA GLU A 86 26.52 31.86 2.65
C GLU A 86 25.09 32.17 2.19
N GLN A 87 24.65 33.42 2.39
CA GLN A 87 23.28 33.85 2.10
C GLN A 87 22.98 33.77 0.61
N ARG A 88 24.01 33.90 -0.25
CA ARG A 88 23.82 33.68 -1.68
C ARG A 88 23.69 32.22 -2.04
N LEU A 89 24.41 31.32 -1.35
CA LEU A 89 24.20 29.88 -1.55
C LEU A 89 22.74 29.53 -1.24
N LEU A 90 22.23 30.04 -0.12
CA LEU A 90 20.84 29.83 0.30
C LEU A 90 19.82 30.48 -0.64
N ASN A 91 20.04 31.73 -1.07
CA ASN A 91 19.14 32.38 -2.04
C ASN A 91 19.15 31.66 -3.40
N ARG A 92 20.31 31.13 -3.84
CA ARG A 92 20.37 30.30 -5.06
C ARG A 92 19.63 28.98 -4.86
N PHE A 93 19.70 28.37 -3.68
CA PHE A 93 19.01 27.13 -3.37
C PHE A 93 17.50 27.35 -3.41
N GLU A 94 17.01 28.38 -2.71
CA GLU A 94 15.61 28.82 -2.73
C GLU A 94 15.11 29.07 -4.16
N GLN A 95 15.81 29.91 -4.93
CA GLN A 95 15.46 30.19 -6.33
C GLN A 95 15.49 28.95 -7.22
N THR A 96 16.44 28.03 -7.00
CA THR A 96 16.57 26.82 -7.81
C THR A 96 15.37 25.89 -7.63
N ILE A 97 14.86 25.81 -6.40
CA ILE A 97 13.65 25.03 -6.09
C ILE A 97 12.41 25.73 -6.63
N GLU A 98 12.26 27.05 -6.44
CA GLU A 98 11.14 27.83 -6.99
C GLU A 98 11.07 27.70 -8.52
N ASP A 99 12.21 27.87 -9.18
CA ASP A 99 12.35 27.76 -10.63
C ASP A 99 12.19 26.31 -11.15
N GLY A 100 12.17 25.30 -10.27
CA GLY A 100 12.06 23.89 -10.64
C GLY A 100 13.26 23.39 -11.46
N LYS A 101 14.49 23.68 -11.03
CA LYS A 101 15.73 23.33 -11.75
C LYS A 101 16.52 22.24 -11.01
N PRO A 102 16.08 20.96 -11.02
CA PRO A 102 16.72 19.89 -10.25
C PRO A 102 18.16 19.62 -10.66
N ASP A 103 18.53 19.80 -11.94
CA ASP A 103 19.91 19.65 -12.40
C ASP A 103 20.86 20.66 -11.73
N LYS A 104 20.39 21.90 -11.50
CA LYS A 104 21.17 22.90 -10.75
C LYS A 104 21.20 22.60 -9.26
N LEU A 105 20.12 22.02 -8.72
CA LEU A 105 20.09 21.59 -7.32
C LEU A 105 21.09 20.47 -7.07
N LEU A 106 21.17 19.51 -7.99
CA LEU A 106 22.16 18.42 -7.95
C LEU A 106 23.59 18.95 -7.86
N GLU A 107 23.94 19.99 -8.62
CA GLU A 107 25.26 20.65 -8.55
C GLU A 107 25.55 21.33 -7.21
N MET A 108 24.52 21.60 -6.40
CA MET A 108 24.64 22.28 -5.11
C MET A 108 24.67 21.31 -3.92
N LEU A 109 24.29 20.06 -4.13
CA LEU A 109 24.14 19.05 -3.08
C LEU A 109 25.31 18.05 -3.09
N ALA A 110 25.84 17.76 -1.92
CA ALA A 110 26.79 16.67 -1.68
C ALA A 110 26.24 15.72 -0.61
N ALA A 111 26.62 14.44 -0.65
CA ALA A 111 26.32 13.54 0.47
C ALA A 111 27.28 13.82 1.65
N SER A 112 26.86 13.49 2.88
CA SER A 112 27.66 13.75 4.08
C SER A 112 29.08 13.17 4.01
N ASN A 113 29.23 12.01 3.36
CA ASN A 113 30.48 11.34 3.03
C ASN A 113 30.66 11.19 1.51
N GLY A 114 31.83 11.57 0.99
CA GLY A 114 32.12 11.64 -0.46
C GLY A 114 32.09 10.32 -1.27
N ASN A 115 31.62 9.21 -0.69
CA ASN A 115 31.53 7.90 -1.36
C ASN A 115 30.14 7.56 -1.90
N MET A 116 29.08 8.31 -1.55
CA MET A 116 27.74 8.11 -2.11
C MET A 116 27.39 9.31 -3.00
N PRO A 117 27.31 9.13 -4.34
CA PRO A 117 26.87 10.22 -5.21
C PRO A 117 25.40 10.53 -4.93
N VAL A 118 25.09 11.82 -4.76
CA VAL A 118 23.71 12.29 -4.85
C VAL A 118 23.29 12.09 -6.30
N ASP A 119 22.21 11.37 -6.54
CA ASP A 119 21.69 11.17 -7.88
C ASP A 119 20.61 12.22 -8.22
N ARG A 120 20.26 12.25 -9.50
CA ARG A 120 19.23 13.17 -10.01
C ARG A 120 17.87 12.94 -9.34
N HIS A 121 17.53 11.68 -9.03
CA HIS A 121 16.26 11.32 -8.42
C HIS A 121 16.12 11.94 -7.02
N THR A 122 17.18 11.90 -6.22
CA THR A 122 17.25 12.55 -4.89
C THR A 122 17.04 14.06 -5.01
N ALA A 123 17.73 14.72 -5.95
CA ALA A 123 17.59 16.16 -6.17
C ALA A 123 16.17 16.53 -6.66
N GLU A 124 15.59 15.73 -7.56
CA GLU A 124 14.21 15.91 -8.01
C GLU A 124 13.20 15.74 -6.88
N GLY A 125 13.36 14.72 -6.04
CA GLY A 125 12.52 14.50 -4.86
C GLY A 125 12.55 15.69 -3.89
N ILE A 126 13.74 16.19 -3.56
CA ILE A 126 13.90 17.36 -2.69
C ILE A 126 13.26 18.60 -3.32
N ALA A 127 13.52 18.87 -4.60
CA ALA A 127 12.95 20.02 -5.30
C ALA A 127 11.41 19.95 -5.31
N ASN A 128 10.85 18.78 -5.60
CA ASN A 128 9.39 18.58 -5.65
C ASN A 128 8.75 18.73 -4.27
N TYR A 129 9.36 18.13 -3.23
CA TYR A 129 8.88 18.22 -1.86
C TYR A 129 8.85 19.68 -1.38
N LEU A 130 9.99 20.38 -1.45
CA LEU A 130 10.10 21.76 -0.96
C LEU A 130 9.33 22.78 -1.81
N LYS A 131 9.12 22.51 -3.11
CA LYS A 131 8.26 23.35 -3.96
C LYS A 131 6.79 23.20 -3.61
N THR A 132 6.36 21.99 -3.29
CA THR A 132 4.97 21.68 -2.93
C THR A 132 4.65 22.13 -1.51
N ASP A 133 5.55 21.86 -0.57
CA ASP A 133 5.41 22.17 0.85
C ASP A 133 6.20 23.45 1.22
N LYS A 134 5.49 24.59 1.14
CA LYS A 134 6.08 25.91 1.44
C LYS A 134 6.44 26.08 2.91
N GLU A 135 5.76 25.39 3.82
CA GLU A 135 6.06 25.46 5.25
C GLU A 135 7.36 24.71 5.54
N ALA A 136 7.55 23.53 4.94
CA ALA A 136 8.81 22.79 5.00
C ALA A 136 9.98 23.59 4.40
N MET A 137 9.77 24.25 3.26
CA MET A 137 10.76 25.16 2.67
C MET A 137 11.14 26.28 3.64
N LEU A 138 10.16 26.97 4.21
CA LEU A 138 10.41 28.08 5.13
C LEU A 138 11.17 27.59 6.37
N ALA A 139 10.75 26.46 6.96
CA ALA A 139 11.40 25.86 8.12
C ALA A 139 12.86 25.48 7.81
N LEU A 140 13.11 24.87 6.64
CA LEU A 140 14.46 24.53 6.19
C LEU A 140 15.33 25.78 6.03
N LEU A 141 14.84 26.81 5.35
CA LEU A 141 15.60 28.05 5.15
C LEU A 141 15.90 28.78 6.47
N ILE A 142 14.98 28.76 7.45
CA ILE A 142 15.24 29.30 8.79
C ILE A 142 16.42 28.56 9.45
N ARG A 143 16.43 27.22 9.39
CA ARG A 143 17.52 26.40 9.95
C ARG A 143 18.85 26.68 9.24
N LEU A 144 18.88 26.61 7.91
CA LEU A 144 20.08 26.86 7.11
C LEU A 144 20.64 28.28 7.33
N ARG A 145 19.78 29.29 7.50
CA ARG A 145 20.22 30.66 7.83
C ARG A 145 20.80 30.76 9.24
N GLY A 146 20.27 30.01 10.20
CA GLY A 146 20.83 29.88 11.55
C GLY A 146 22.21 29.23 11.53
N GLU A 147 22.35 28.13 10.79
CA GLU A 147 23.62 27.43 10.54
C GLU A 147 24.67 28.36 9.93
N ALA A 148 24.29 29.14 8.90
CA ALA A 148 25.16 30.13 8.26
C ALA A 148 25.68 31.20 9.24
N GLU A 149 24.89 31.60 10.23
CA GLU A 149 25.34 32.57 11.23
C GLU A 149 26.30 31.93 12.25
N GLN A 150 26.02 30.70 12.68
CA GLN A 150 26.89 29.95 13.59
C GLN A 150 28.26 29.64 12.99
N LEU A 151 28.35 29.35 11.68
CA LEU A 151 29.63 29.16 10.97
C LEU A 151 30.52 30.41 10.99
N ARG A 152 29.93 31.60 11.14
CA ARG A 152 30.67 32.87 11.23
C ARG A 152 31.17 33.16 12.64
N THR A 153 30.42 32.77 13.66
CA THR A 153 30.69 33.17 15.06
C THR A 153 31.44 32.12 15.87
N ASP A 154 31.11 30.83 15.71
CA ASP A 154 31.57 29.76 16.61
C ASP A 154 32.65 28.84 16.00
N GLY A 155 33.04 29.07 14.74
CA GLY A 155 34.11 28.31 14.09
C GLY A 155 33.78 26.84 13.78
N SER A 156 32.51 26.43 13.94
CA SER A 156 32.02 25.12 13.49
C SER A 156 32.35 24.90 12.01
N GLN A 157 32.55 23.63 11.62
CA GLN A 157 32.85 23.24 10.23
C GLN A 157 31.67 22.48 9.59
N SER A 158 30.74 21.95 10.38
CA SER A 158 29.68 21.06 9.91
C SER A 158 28.56 20.93 10.94
N PHE A 159 27.35 20.63 10.46
CA PHE A 159 26.17 20.29 11.28
C PHE A 159 25.72 18.83 11.10
N GLU A 160 26.59 17.96 10.57
CA GLU A 160 26.26 16.55 10.30
C GLU A 160 25.68 15.82 11.53
N ASN A 161 26.24 16.07 12.72
CA ASN A 161 25.80 15.46 13.98
C ASN A 161 24.88 16.38 14.82
N ASP A 162 24.48 17.54 14.28
CA ASP A 162 23.59 18.46 14.97
C ASP A 162 22.19 17.86 15.02
N LYS A 163 21.62 17.78 16.23
CA LYS A 163 20.30 17.20 16.42
C LYS A 163 19.17 18.04 15.82
N ASP A 164 19.41 19.33 15.69
CA ASP A 164 18.46 20.30 15.17
C ASP A 164 18.66 20.56 13.66
N ALA A 165 19.73 20.06 13.05
CA ALA A 165 19.92 20.20 11.60
C ALA A 165 18.91 19.33 10.83
N ALA A 166 18.37 19.89 9.75
CA ALA A 166 17.44 19.21 8.86
C ALA A 166 18.17 18.21 7.93
N PHE A 167 17.40 17.56 7.05
CA PHE A 167 17.91 16.65 6.03
C PHE A 167 18.92 17.27 5.06
N VAL A 168 18.95 18.60 4.94
CA VAL A 168 20.03 19.38 4.32
C VAL A 168 20.67 20.27 5.37
N TYR A 169 22.00 20.40 5.35
CA TYR A 169 22.75 21.29 6.22
C TYR A 169 23.92 21.98 5.49
N LEU A 170 24.42 23.09 6.03
CA LEU A 170 25.60 23.78 5.53
C LEU A 170 26.88 23.11 5.99
N HIS A 171 27.83 22.98 5.07
CA HIS A 171 29.18 22.55 5.38
C HIS A 171 30.20 23.56 4.85
N LYS A 172 31.13 23.95 5.72
CA LYS A 172 32.26 24.79 5.35
C LYS A 172 33.37 23.90 4.79
N LYS A 173 33.72 24.09 3.52
CA LYS A 173 34.78 23.32 2.88
C LYS A 173 36.13 23.70 3.49
N GLU A 174 36.99 22.70 3.64
CA GLU A 174 38.38 22.91 4.07
C GLU A 174 39.17 23.78 3.08
N THR A 175 38.89 23.63 1.78
CA THR A 175 39.53 24.41 0.73
C THR A 175 38.86 25.76 0.55
N LYS A 176 39.64 26.84 0.68
CA LYS A 176 39.18 28.20 0.40
C LYS A 176 38.95 28.43 -1.09
N ARG A 177 37.83 29.07 -1.44
CA ARG A 177 37.58 29.58 -2.78
C ARG A 177 38.55 30.71 -3.10
N TRP A 178 39.22 30.59 -4.25
CA TRP A 178 40.26 31.54 -4.68
C TRP A 178 41.33 31.81 -3.60
N PHE A 179 41.65 30.79 -2.80
CA PHE A 179 42.67 30.78 -1.74
C PHE A 179 42.41 31.69 -0.52
N ILE A 180 41.45 32.61 -0.55
CA ILE A 180 41.23 33.58 0.54
C ILE A 180 39.80 33.60 1.09
N PHE A 181 38.80 33.15 0.33
CA PHE A 181 37.41 33.16 0.76
C PHE A 181 36.98 31.78 1.25
N ASP A 182 36.17 31.75 2.29
CA ASP A 182 35.54 30.50 2.72
C ASP A 182 34.57 30.02 1.63
N ASP A 183 34.52 28.71 1.41
CA ASP A 183 33.59 28.08 0.45
C ASP A 183 32.65 27.16 1.21
N TYR A 184 31.41 27.09 0.73
CA TYR A 184 30.35 26.39 1.43
C TYR A 184 29.59 25.50 0.45
N GLU A 185 29.11 24.37 0.95
CA GLU A 185 28.26 23.43 0.23
C GLU A 185 27.09 22.98 1.09
N LEU A 186 26.03 22.54 0.42
CA LEU A 186 24.90 21.91 1.09
C LEU A 186 25.13 20.42 1.10
N LYS A 187 25.10 19.82 2.29
CA LYS A 187 25.22 18.38 2.47
C LYS A 187 23.90 17.74 2.87
N LEU A 188 23.65 16.55 2.35
CA LEU A 188 22.50 15.73 2.72
C LEU A 188 22.86 14.81 3.88
N LYS A 189 21.99 14.77 4.90
CA LYS A 189 22.06 13.76 5.96
C LYS A 189 21.63 12.40 5.42
N ARG A 190 22.10 11.35 6.09
CA ARG A 190 21.73 9.97 5.82
C ARG A 190 21.01 9.41 7.02
N TYR A 191 19.95 8.66 6.76
CA TYR A 191 19.04 8.20 7.81
C TYR A 191 18.98 6.69 7.83
N MET A 192 19.07 6.13 9.03
CA MET A 192 18.54 4.81 9.31
C MET A 192 17.08 5.02 9.72
N VAL A 193 16.17 4.30 9.08
CA VAL A 193 14.74 4.40 9.33
C VAL A 193 14.35 3.22 10.22
N PRO A 194 13.87 3.48 11.44
CA PRO A 194 13.32 2.44 12.30
C PRO A 194 11.99 1.96 11.74
N VAL A 195 11.93 0.68 11.36
CA VAL A 195 10.74 0.05 10.76
C VAL A 195 10.19 -1.04 11.68
N SER A 196 8.87 -1.05 11.85
CA SER A 196 8.13 -2.08 12.60
C SER A 196 6.90 -2.55 11.84
N ALA A 197 6.37 -3.73 12.17
CA ALA A 197 5.14 -4.30 11.62
C ALA A 197 4.34 -4.99 12.74
N ASN A 198 3.05 -5.21 12.49
CA ASN A 198 2.12 -5.80 13.46
C ASN A 198 2.16 -7.35 13.50
N TYR A 199 2.73 -8.00 12.49
CA TYR A 199 2.94 -9.45 12.43
C TYR A 199 4.42 -9.82 12.47
N GLU A 200 4.72 -10.96 13.10
CA GLU A 200 6.04 -11.56 13.05
C GLU A 200 6.37 -12.13 11.67
N ASP A 201 7.65 -12.44 11.43
CA ASP A 201 8.21 -12.89 10.16
C ASP A 201 7.80 -12.08 8.91
N THR A 202 7.50 -10.79 9.09
CA THR A 202 7.11 -9.89 7.99
C THR A 202 8.33 -9.48 7.18
N ARG A 203 8.33 -9.79 5.88
CA ARG A 203 9.38 -9.38 4.92
C ARG A 203 9.14 -7.98 4.43
N ILE A 204 10.19 -7.15 4.48
CA ILE A 204 10.15 -5.75 4.07
C ILE A 204 10.95 -5.56 2.79
N PHE A 205 10.34 -4.92 1.82
CA PHE A 205 10.97 -4.50 0.57
C PHE A 205 11.00 -2.99 0.50
N VAL A 206 12.08 -2.42 -0.02
CA VAL A 206 12.21 -0.99 -0.32
C VAL A 206 12.52 -0.86 -1.81
N ASP A 207 11.68 -0.12 -2.53
CA ASP A 207 11.75 0.06 -3.99
C ASP A 207 11.88 -1.26 -4.76
N GLY A 208 11.12 -2.27 -4.32
CA GLY A 208 11.07 -3.60 -4.92
C GLY A 208 12.24 -4.53 -4.57
N ARG A 209 13.17 -4.12 -3.70
CA ARG A 209 14.28 -4.96 -3.22
C ARG A 209 14.07 -5.35 -1.77
N GLU A 210 14.29 -6.62 -1.45
CA GLU A 210 14.21 -7.10 -0.07
C GLU A 210 15.27 -6.40 0.79
N ALA A 211 14.81 -5.75 1.86
CA ALA A 211 15.63 -4.91 2.74
C ALA A 211 15.83 -5.55 4.12
N GLY A 212 14.89 -6.39 4.58
CA GLY A 212 15.00 -7.10 5.84
C GLY A 212 13.72 -7.83 6.23
N THR A 213 13.73 -8.43 7.42
CA THR A 213 12.60 -9.19 7.98
C THR A 213 12.44 -8.83 9.45
N ILE A 214 11.21 -8.55 9.86
CA ILE A 214 10.84 -8.35 11.27
C ILE A 214 10.49 -9.74 11.83
N ARG A 215 11.27 -10.23 12.80
CA ARG A 215 11.18 -11.62 13.24
C ARG A 215 10.19 -11.86 14.37
N ALA A 216 9.94 -10.88 15.23
CA ALA A 216 8.97 -11.00 16.31
C ALA A 216 8.04 -9.79 16.35
N GLN A 217 6.83 -10.01 16.88
CA GLN A 217 5.89 -8.92 17.08
C GLN A 217 6.47 -7.87 18.05
N GLY A 218 6.44 -6.60 17.64
CA GLY A 218 7.02 -5.50 18.41
C GLY A 218 8.51 -5.27 18.18
N ASP A 219 9.18 -6.14 17.40
CA ASP A 219 10.55 -5.87 16.94
C ASP A 219 10.60 -4.66 16.01
N MET A 220 11.78 -4.09 15.95
CA MET A 220 12.12 -2.98 15.07
C MET A 220 13.46 -3.26 14.40
N ILE A 221 13.53 -2.99 13.11
CA ILE A 221 14.77 -3.07 12.34
C ILE A 221 15.12 -1.69 11.80
N GLU A 222 16.42 -1.38 11.81
CA GLU A 222 16.95 -0.16 11.21
C GLU A 222 17.29 -0.43 9.74
N LEU A 223 16.58 0.23 8.82
CA LEU A 223 16.82 0.11 7.38
C LEU A 223 17.54 1.35 6.86
N GLY A 224 18.54 1.15 6.01
CA GLY A 224 19.31 2.24 5.40
C GLY A 224 20.80 1.92 5.25
N PRO A 225 21.66 2.94 5.07
CA PRO A 225 21.34 4.36 5.14
C PRO A 225 20.63 4.88 3.88
N PHE A 226 19.59 5.68 4.06
CA PHE A 226 18.85 6.35 2.99
C PHE A 226 19.23 7.83 2.87
N LEU A 227 19.18 8.36 1.65
CA LEU A 227 19.21 9.80 1.40
C LEU A 227 17.78 10.35 1.47
N PRO A 228 17.60 11.68 1.59
CA PRO A 228 16.27 12.27 1.62
C PRO A 228 15.54 12.03 0.29
N GLY A 229 14.32 11.54 0.34
CA GLY A 229 13.61 11.10 -0.86
C GLY A 229 12.25 10.47 -0.58
N GLU A 230 11.58 10.07 -1.65
CA GLU A 230 10.36 9.26 -1.59
C GLU A 230 10.72 7.81 -1.85
N TYR A 231 10.21 6.90 -1.02
CA TYR A 231 10.50 5.48 -1.04
C TYR A 231 9.21 4.68 -1.01
N SER A 232 9.17 3.56 -1.74
CA SER A 232 8.08 2.59 -1.62
C SER A 232 8.49 1.45 -0.70
N PHE A 233 7.87 1.37 0.47
CA PHE A 233 8.03 0.25 1.39
C PHE A 233 6.91 -0.75 1.15
N LYS A 234 7.22 -2.02 0.89
CA LYS A 234 6.23 -3.10 0.83
C LYS A 234 6.45 -4.06 1.99
N ALA A 235 5.41 -4.31 2.78
CA ALA A 235 5.41 -5.37 3.78
C ALA A 235 4.66 -6.59 3.23
N VAL A 236 5.21 -7.77 3.48
CA VAL A 236 4.64 -9.06 3.07
C VAL A 236 4.70 -10.03 4.25
N TYR A 237 3.54 -10.49 4.70
CA TYR A 237 3.38 -11.49 5.73
C TYR A 237 2.77 -12.75 5.11
N GLU A 238 3.49 -13.87 5.21
CA GLU A 238 3.02 -15.18 4.78
C GLU A 238 2.36 -15.88 5.96
N GLY A 239 1.04 -15.73 6.07
CA GLY A 239 0.24 -16.42 7.08
C GLY A 239 -0.02 -17.89 6.73
N GLU A 240 -0.67 -18.61 7.64
CA GLU A 240 -1.02 -20.02 7.47
C GLU A 240 -1.93 -20.26 6.25
N TYR A 241 -2.93 -19.38 6.08
CA TYR A 241 -3.98 -19.54 5.07
C TYR A 241 -3.79 -18.64 3.84
N THR A 242 -3.31 -17.41 4.03
CA THR A 242 -3.17 -16.41 2.97
C THR A 242 -1.93 -15.54 3.18
N THR A 243 -1.55 -14.80 2.14
CA THR A 243 -0.51 -13.76 2.21
C THR A 243 -1.17 -12.40 2.38
N LEU A 244 -0.74 -11.65 3.41
CA LEU A 244 -1.08 -10.24 3.56
C LEU A 244 0.05 -9.40 2.98
N GLU A 245 -0.27 -8.44 2.13
CA GLU A 245 0.73 -7.51 1.61
C GLU A 245 0.17 -6.10 1.42
N LYS A 246 1.00 -5.09 1.66
CA LYS A 246 0.63 -3.69 1.48
C LYS A 246 1.87 -2.85 1.13
N GLU A 247 1.66 -1.89 0.25
CA GLU A 247 2.66 -0.91 -0.16
C GLU A 247 2.41 0.43 0.55
N PHE A 248 3.46 1.04 1.07
CA PHE A 248 3.47 2.23 1.90
C PHE A 248 4.41 3.27 1.27
N PRO A 249 3.88 4.38 0.73
CA PRO A 249 4.71 5.48 0.26
C PRO A 249 5.26 6.27 1.45
N ILE A 250 6.58 6.30 1.61
CA ILE A 250 7.27 6.99 2.70
C ILE A 250 8.03 8.21 2.16
N LYS A 251 7.82 9.37 2.77
CA LYS A 251 8.53 10.61 2.45
C LYS A 251 9.57 10.90 3.52
N LEU A 252 10.85 10.70 3.19
CA LEU A 252 11.97 10.84 4.10
C LEU A 252 12.60 12.23 3.97
N PHE A 253 11.97 13.25 4.57
CA PHE A 253 12.48 14.63 4.61
C PHE A 253 12.47 15.23 6.03
N PRO A 254 13.15 14.59 7.01
CA PRO A 254 13.07 15.00 8.41
C PRO A 254 13.67 16.40 8.64
N ILE A 255 12.96 17.21 9.41
CA ILE A 255 13.37 18.55 9.84
C ILE A 255 13.93 18.43 11.28
N GLY A 256 14.95 17.58 11.42
CA GLY A 256 15.63 17.16 12.65
C GLY A 256 16.59 15.98 12.40
N ASN A 257 17.19 15.43 13.46
CA ASN A 257 18.21 14.39 13.32
C ASN A 257 17.69 12.99 13.03
N ASP A 258 16.52 12.65 13.54
CA ASP A 258 16.02 11.28 13.52
C ASP A 258 14.91 11.18 12.47
N ALA A 259 14.90 10.08 11.72
CA ALA A 259 13.76 9.74 10.90
C ALA A 259 12.63 9.25 11.81
N ASP A 260 11.40 9.63 11.49
CA ASP A 260 10.25 9.10 12.19
C ASP A 260 10.19 7.57 12.02
N ARG A 261 9.72 6.89 13.06
CA ARG A 261 9.43 5.46 13.00
C ARG A 261 8.38 5.20 11.94
N VAL A 262 8.65 4.23 11.08
CA VAL A 262 7.71 3.73 10.07
C VAL A 262 7.02 2.48 10.59
N GLU A 263 5.69 2.54 10.70
CA GLU A 263 4.85 1.40 11.07
C GLU A 263 4.14 0.86 9.82
N LEU A 264 4.53 -0.36 9.42
CA LEU A 264 3.98 -1.06 8.27
C LEU A 264 2.89 -2.02 8.74
N ALA A 265 1.72 -1.44 9.06
CA ALA A 265 0.58 -2.21 9.55
C ALA A 265 -0.17 -2.90 8.40
N LEU A 266 -0.13 -4.22 8.38
CA LEU A 266 -0.90 -5.06 7.46
C LEU A 266 -2.32 -5.26 8.00
N GLU A 267 -3.31 -5.21 7.11
CA GLU A 267 -4.72 -5.38 7.42
C GLU A 267 -5.09 -6.86 7.27
N GLY A 268 -5.33 -7.52 8.39
CA GLY A 268 -5.82 -8.89 8.44
C GLY A 268 -6.67 -9.10 9.68
N ASP A 269 -7.76 -9.84 9.53
CA ASP A 269 -8.69 -10.16 10.62
C ASP A 269 -9.12 -11.63 10.51
N TYR A 270 -9.95 -12.08 11.44
CA TYR A 270 -10.44 -13.45 11.52
C TYR A 270 -11.87 -13.56 10.99
N VAL A 271 -12.17 -14.72 10.40
CA VAL A 271 -13.46 -15.06 9.81
C VAL A 271 -14.02 -16.28 10.51
N ASP A 272 -15.25 -16.17 11.00
CA ASP A 272 -16.05 -17.30 11.47
C ASP A 272 -16.76 -17.95 10.27
N VAL A 273 -16.50 -19.24 10.05
CA VAL A 273 -16.97 -20.00 8.89
C VAL A 273 -17.94 -21.07 9.32
N TYR A 274 -19.14 -21.07 8.73
CA TYR A 274 -20.20 -22.04 8.98
C TYR A 274 -20.70 -22.66 7.68
N ALA A 275 -21.22 -23.88 7.76
CA ALA A 275 -21.84 -24.56 6.64
C ALA A 275 -23.01 -25.43 7.11
N ASP A 276 -23.96 -25.70 6.21
CA ASP A 276 -25.07 -26.63 6.44
C ASP A 276 -24.67 -28.11 6.45
N ASN A 277 -23.37 -28.40 6.23
CA ASN A 277 -22.76 -29.71 6.40
C ASN A 277 -21.43 -29.59 7.17
N SER A 278 -21.35 -30.21 8.35
CA SER A 278 -20.17 -30.18 9.23
C SER A 278 -18.96 -30.93 8.68
N TYR A 279 -19.15 -31.84 7.72
CA TYR A 279 -18.07 -32.57 7.04
C TYR A 279 -17.48 -31.81 5.85
N ALA A 280 -17.98 -30.62 5.55
CA ALA A 280 -17.48 -29.83 4.43
C ALA A 280 -16.05 -29.33 4.69
N HIS A 281 -15.17 -29.49 3.71
CA HIS A 281 -13.81 -28.98 3.73
C HIS A 281 -13.74 -27.55 3.20
N ILE A 282 -12.90 -26.72 3.80
CA ILE A 282 -12.76 -25.30 3.47
C ILE A 282 -11.68 -25.13 2.40
N PHE A 283 -11.99 -24.30 1.41
CA PHE A 283 -11.07 -23.91 0.34
C PHE A 283 -10.94 -22.40 0.33
N ILE A 284 -9.71 -21.90 0.26
CA ILE A 284 -9.42 -20.47 0.09
C ILE A 284 -8.67 -20.28 -1.23
N ASN A 285 -9.19 -19.42 -2.10
CA ASN A 285 -8.65 -19.18 -3.45
C ASN A 285 -8.44 -20.49 -4.26
N GLY A 286 -9.35 -21.45 -4.10
CA GLY A 286 -9.32 -22.76 -4.77
C GLY A 286 -8.32 -23.77 -4.19
N LYS A 287 -7.66 -23.47 -3.07
CA LYS A 287 -6.76 -24.39 -2.37
C LYS A 287 -7.42 -24.94 -1.11
N ASP A 288 -7.43 -26.26 -0.96
CA ASP A 288 -7.84 -26.94 0.28
C ASP A 288 -6.90 -26.51 1.42
N ILE A 289 -7.47 -26.05 2.54
CA ILE A 289 -6.71 -25.69 3.74
C ILE A 289 -6.66 -26.82 4.78
N GLU A 290 -7.13 -28.02 4.41
CA GLU A 290 -7.12 -29.23 5.23
C GLU A 290 -7.96 -29.12 6.52
N LEU A 291 -8.97 -28.23 6.52
CA LEU A 291 -9.90 -28.03 7.63
C LEU A 291 -11.34 -28.34 7.22
N ALA A 292 -12.00 -29.18 8.01
CA ALA A 292 -13.44 -29.37 7.95
C ALA A 292 -14.16 -28.27 8.76
N VAL A 293 -15.35 -27.86 8.33
CA VAL A 293 -16.13 -26.80 8.97
C VAL A 293 -16.57 -27.19 10.40
N GLY A 294 -16.99 -28.43 10.63
CA GLY A 294 -17.45 -28.88 11.96
C GLY A 294 -18.65 -28.07 12.46
N ASP A 295 -18.60 -27.62 13.72
CA ASP A 295 -19.58 -26.71 14.33
C ASP A 295 -19.31 -25.22 14.01
N GLY A 296 -18.27 -24.96 13.22
CA GLY A 296 -17.77 -23.63 12.88
C GLY A 296 -16.26 -23.55 13.03
N GLN A 297 -15.60 -22.79 12.15
CA GLN A 297 -14.15 -22.53 12.20
C GLN A 297 -13.85 -21.05 12.36
N HIS A 298 -12.77 -20.72 13.07
CA HIS A 298 -12.27 -19.35 13.21
C HIS A 298 -10.90 -19.23 12.55
N ILE A 299 -10.84 -18.58 11.39
CA ILE A 299 -9.70 -18.65 10.47
C ILE A 299 -9.14 -17.25 10.25
N GLY A 300 -7.83 -17.09 10.43
CA GLY A 300 -7.16 -15.81 10.23
C GLY A 300 -5.67 -15.84 10.58
N PRO A 301 -4.97 -14.71 10.39
CA PRO A 301 -5.47 -13.46 9.83
C PRO A 301 -5.57 -13.52 8.29
N ILE A 302 -6.65 -12.97 7.74
CA ILE A 302 -6.94 -12.89 6.29
C ILE A 302 -7.44 -11.46 5.97
N ALA A 303 -7.14 -10.96 4.77
CA ALA A 303 -7.68 -9.67 4.32
C ALA A 303 -9.19 -9.77 4.03
N LEU A 304 -9.97 -8.88 4.65
CA LEU A 304 -11.43 -8.81 4.51
C LEU A 304 -11.88 -7.77 3.46
N ASP A 305 -11.09 -7.58 2.42
CA ASP A 305 -11.35 -6.60 1.35
C ASP A 305 -11.97 -7.24 0.09
N GLY A 306 -12.33 -8.52 0.17
CA GLY A 306 -12.84 -9.31 -0.95
C GLY A 306 -11.78 -9.79 -1.95
N SER A 307 -10.48 -9.54 -1.69
CA SER A 307 -9.40 -10.04 -2.53
C SER A 307 -9.25 -11.57 -2.47
N ASN A 308 -9.60 -12.15 -1.33
CA ASN A 308 -9.64 -13.59 -1.12
C ASN A 308 -11.07 -14.11 -1.28
N LYS A 309 -11.19 -15.36 -1.72
CA LYS A 309 -12.46 -16.05 -1.85
C LYS A 309 -12.45 -17.38 -1.11
N MET A 310 -13.61 -17.78 -0.61
CA MET A 310 -13.79 -19.02 0.11
C MET A 310 -14.94 -19.83 -0.48
N GLN A 311 -14.77 -21.15 -0.50
CA GLN A 311 -15.77 -22.14 -0.91
C GLN A 311 -15.65 -23.33 0.05
N VAL A 312 -16.73 -24.10 0.20
CA VAL A 312 -16.67 -25.38 0.89
C VAL A 312 -17.06 -26.52 -0.02
N GLU A 313 -16.44 -27.68 0.16
CA GLU A 313 -16.66 -28.88 -0.65
C GLU A 313 -16.92 -30.11 0.23
N VAL A 314 -17.84 -30.97 -0.17
CA VAL A 314 -18.11 -32.27 0.48
C VAL A 314 -17.93 -33.37 -0.55
N GLU A 315 -17.13 -34.38 -0.19
CA GLU A 315 -16.97 -35.60 -0.97
C GLU A 315 -18.04 -36.63 -0.58
N TYR A 316 -18.94 -36.95 -1.51
CA TYR A 316 -19.90 -38.03 -1.36
C TYR A 316 -19.47 -39.26 -2.15
N PRO A 317 -19.98 -40.47 -1.82
CA PRO A 317 -19.72 -41.69 -2.60
C PRO A 317 -20.15 -41.64 -4.08
N TRP A 318 -20.98 -40.66 -4.46
CA TRP A 318 -21.47 -40.43 -5.82
C TRP A 318 -20.89 -39.16 -6.46
N GLY A 319 -19.93 -38.49 -5.80
CA GLY A 319 -19.20 -37.33 -6.33
C GLY A 319 -19.15 -36.15 -5.37
N THR A 320 -18.38 -35.14 -5.75
CA THR A 320 -18.17 -33.91 -4.97
C THR A 320 -19.33 -32.93 -5.13
N ALA A 321 -19.81 -32.35 -4.03
CA ALA A 321 -20.68 -31.18 -4.05
C ALA A 321 -19.90 -29.96 -3.54
N LYS A 322 -20.13 -28.80 -4.17
CA LYS A 322 -19.45 -27.54 -3.84
C LYS A 322 -20.48 -26.45 -3.55
N SER A 323 -20.21 -25.61 -2.57
CA SER A 323 -20.99 -24.38 -2.35
C SER A 323 -20.78 -23.37 -3.48
N GLU A 324 -21.49 -22.24 -3.45
CA GLU A 324 -21.02 -21.06 -4.17
C GLU A 324 -19.69 -20.56 -3.59
N GLU A 325 -18.89 -19.90 -4.43
CA GLU A 325 -17.67 -19.23 -4.02
C GLU A 325 -18.01 -17.81 -3.54
N LEU A 326 -17.70 -17.49 -2.29
CA LEU A 326 -17.99 -16.20 -1.66
C LEU A 326 -16.71 -15.38 -1.47
N PRO A 327 -16.71 -14.05 -1.74
CA PRO A 327 -15.62 -13.18 -1.35
C PRO A 327 -15.50 -13.09 0.18
N ILE A 328 -14.27 -12.97 0.69
CA ILE A 328 -14.01 -12.71 2.10
C ILE A 328 -14.01 -11.19 2.30
N ASP A 329 -15.18 -10.61 2.57
CA ASP A 329 -15.39 -9.16 2.78
C ASP A 329 -16.05 -8.83 4.15
N GLY A 330 -16.15 -9.83 5.02
CA GLY A 330 -16.71 -9.72 6.37
C GLY A 330 -16.14 -10.79 7.30
N ASN A 331 -16.52 -10.71 8.57
CA ASN A 331 -16.02 -11.59 9.63
C ASN A 331 -16.84 -12.87 9.83
N VAL A 332 -17.92 -13.07 9.06
CA VAL A 332 -18.75 -14.27 9.11
C VAL A 332 -19.08 -14.70 7.69
N LEU A 333 -18.87 -15.98 7.37
CA LEU A 333 -19.29 -16.61 6.12
C LEU A 333 -20.13 -17.85 6.42
N GLU A 334 -21.29 -17.93 5.80
CA GLU A 334 -22.21 -19.06 5.90
C GLU A 334 -22.40 -19.70 4.52
N PHE A 335 -22.09 -20.98 4.41
CA PHE A 335 -22.17 -21.73 3.16
C PHE A 335 -23.36 -22.70 3.17
N ASN A 336 -24.04 -22.74 2.03
CA ASN A 336 -25.04 -23.76 1.74
C ASN A 336 -24.53 -24.64 0.61
N ILE A 337 -24.57 -25.95 0.80
CA ILE A 337 -24.10 -26.92 -0.19
C ILE A 337 -25.33 -27.50 -0.91
N PRO A 338 -25.38 -27.47 -2.26
CA PRO A 338 -26.43 -28.13 -3.00
C PRO A 338 -26.54 -29.61 -2.59
N ARG A 339 -27.70 -29.99 -2.06
CA ARG A 339 -27.87 -31.30 -1.39
C ARG A 339 -27.71 -32.49 -2.34
N LEU A 340 -28.27 -32.40 -3.54
CA LEU A 340 -28.22 -33.46 -4.55
C LEU A 340 -28.16 -32.83 -5.95
N SER A 341 -27.29 -33.35 -6.81
CA SER A 341 -27.25 -32.95 -8.22
C SER A 341 -28.38 -33.61 -9.02
N ASP A 342 -28.76 -33.01 -10.16
CA ASP A 342 -29.76 -33.57 -11.07
C ASP A 342 -29.46 -35.02 -11.49
N THR A 343 -28.17 -35.35 -11.60
CA THR A 343 -27.72 -36.72 -11.94
C THR A 343 -28.05 -37.69 -10.80
N VAL A 344 -27.75 -37.32 -9.57
CA VAL A 344 -28.03 -38.16 -8.40
C VAL A 344 -29.54 -38.28 -8.17
N GLN A 345 -30.30 -37.20 -8.32
CA GLN A 345 -31.75 -37.24 -8.25
C GLN A 345 -32.32 -38.21 -9.29
N LYS A 346 -31.80 -38.18 -10.52
CA LYS A 346 -32.18 -39.14 -11.57
C LYS A 346 -31.87 -40.59 -11.18
N ASP A 347 -30.67 -40.87 -10.68
CA ASP A 347 -30.29 -42.24 -10.27
C ASP A 347 -31.19 -42.78 -9.15
N VAL A 348 -31.58 -41.91 -8.21
CA VAL A 348 -32.54 -42.25 -7.14
C VAL A 348 -33.94 -42.51 -7.70
N MET A 349 -34.42 -41.69 -8.64
CA MET A 349 -35.70 -41.92 -9.31
C MET A 349 -35.71 -43.22 -10.09
N ASP A 350 -34.67 -43.48 -10.89
CA ASP A 350 -34.52 -44.69 -11.69
C ASP A 350 -34.53 -45.94 -10.76
N ALA A 351 -33.75 -45.92 -9.68
CA ALA A 351 -33.73 -47.00 -8.70
C ALA A 351 -35.08 -47.22 -8.00
N THR A 352 -35.79 -46.14 -7.67
CA THR A 352 -37.12 -46.21 -7.05
C THR A 352 -38.16 -46.77 -8.02
N TYR A 353 -38.15 -46.33 -9.28
CA TYR A 353 -39.05 -46.83 -10.31
C TYR A 353 -38.83 -48.33 -10.57
N ASP A 354 -37.57 -48.76 -10.70
CA ASP A 354 -37.22 -50.17 -10.88
C ASP A 354 -37.65 -51.03 -9.67
N PHE A 355 -37.55 -50.49 -8.46
CA PHE A 355 -38.07 -51.15 -7.27
C PHE A 355 -39.60 -51.30 -7.33
N VAL A 356 -40.35 -50.23 -7.61
CA VAL A 356 -41.82 -50.25 -7.67
C VAL A 356 -42.32 -51.22 -8.75
N ASN A 357 -41.72 -51.18 -9.93
CA ASN A 357 -42.07 -52.08 -11.03
C ASN A 357 -41.72 -53.55 -10.68
N GLY A 358 -40.53 -53.78 -10.13
CA GLY A 358 -40.09 -55.09 -9.65
C GLY A 358 -40.96 -55.63 -8.51
N TRP A 359 -41.50 -54.75 -7.66
CA TRP A 359 -42.40 -55.09 -6.56
C TRP A 359 -43.72 -55.69 -7.08
N MET A 360 -44.38 -55.06 -8.06
CA MET A 360 -45.60 -55.61 -8.66
C MET A 360 -45.36 -56.95 -9.35
N GLN A 361 -44.24 -57.09 -10.08
CA GLN A 361 -43.87 -58.36 -10.70
C GLN A 361 -43.59 -59.44 -9.65
N ALA A 362 -42.90 -59.10 -8.56
CA ALA A 362 -42.63 -60.03 -7.47
C ALA A 362 -43.91 -60.51 -6.77
N PHE A 363 -44.93 -59.66 -6.63
CA PHE A 363 -46.25 -60.07 -6.13
C PHE A 363 -46.99 -61.00 -7.08
N ARG A 364 -46.97 -60.72 -8.40
CA ARG A 364 -47.54 -61.63 -9.41
C ARG A 364 -46.87 -63.01 -9.39
N ASP A 365 -45.54 -63.01 -9.29
CA ASP A 365 -44.72 -64.24 -9.25
C ASP A 365 -44.75 -64.93 -7.87
N ARG A 366 -45.17 -64.20 -6.83
CA ARG A 366 -45.04 -64.56 -5.41
C ARG A 366 -43.61 -64.99 -5.09
N ASP A 367 -42.63 -64.21 -5.55
CA ASP A 367 -41.21 -64.53 -5.48
C ASP A 367 -40.35 -63.26 -5.54
N VAL A 368 -39.27 -63.21 -4.75
CA VAL A 368 -38.38 -62.04 -4.65
C VAL A 368 -37.45 -61.83 -5.86
N ARG A 369 -37.32 -62.81 -6.77
CA ARG A 369 -36.39 -62.77 -7.92
C ARG A 369 -36.57 -61.57 -8.84
N SER A 370 -37.76 -61.00 -8.87
CA SER A 370 -38.10 -59.85 -9.71
C SER A 370 -37.82 -58.50 -9.04
N LEU A 371 -37.51 -58.48 -7.73
CA LEU A 371 -37.15 -57.27 -7.01
C LEU A 371 -35.79 -56.72 -7.47
N ARG A 372 -35.70 -55.40 -7.61
CA ARG A 372 -34.49 -54.65 -7.94
C ARG A 372 -34.36 -53.49 -6.96
N HIS A 373 -33.14 -52.98 -6.79
CA HIS A 373 -32.87 -51.80 -5.97
C HIS A 373 -33.50 -51.86 -4.57
N VAL A 374 -33.47 -53.03 -3.92
CA VAL A 374 -34.06 -53.25 -2.60
C VAL A 374 -32.99 -53.71 -1.63
N HIS A 375 -33.00 -53.18 -0.41
CA HIS A 375 -32.08 -53.61 0.62
C HIS A 375 -32.32 -55.09 1.00
N PRO A 376 -31.27 -55.89 1.30
CA PRO A 376 -31.43 -57.30 1.65
C PRO A 376 -32.41 -57.57 2.80
N ASP A 377 -32.45 -56.70 3.81
CA ASP A 377 -33.40 -56.83 4.91
C ASP A 377 -34.86 -56.73 4.46
N ARG A 378 -35.17 -55.82 3.53
CA ARG A 378 -36.53 -55.70 2.96
C ARG A 378 -36.85 -56.88 2.05
N THR A 379 -35.85 -57.42 1.36
CA THR A 379 -36.01 -58.63 0.53
C THR A 379 -36.43 -59.83 1.39
N ARG A 380 -35.84 -59.97 2.59
CA ARG A 380 -36.23 -61.04 3.53
C ARG A 380 -37.68 -60.89 3.99
N ASP A 381 -38.09 -59.69 4.38
CA ASP A 381 -39.47 -59.42 4.82
C ASP A 381 -40.49 -59.74 3.72
N LEU A 382 -40.18 -59.37 2.46
CA LEU A 382 -41.03 -59.71 1.31
C LEU A 382 -41.06 -61.21 1.01
N ALA A 383 -39.95 -61.94 1.22
CA ALA A 383 -39.92 -63.39 1.05
C ALA A 383 -40.86 -64.12 2.01
N GLU A 384 -40.99 -63.62 3.25
CA GLU A 384 -41.94 -64.14 4.24
C GLU A 384 -43.39 -63.89 3.80
N ILE A 385 -43.71 -62.67 3.35
CA ILE A 385 -45.03 -62.34 2.78
C ILE A 385 -45.39 -63.29 1.64
N PHE A 386 -44.46 -63.53 0.71
CA PHE A 386 -44.72 -64.44 -0.41
C PHE A 386 -44.86 -65.90 0.02
N ALA A 387 -44.19 -66.33 1.09
CA ALA A 387 -44.40 -67.66 1.65
C ALA A 387 -45.82 -67.82 2.21
N ASP A 388 -46.31 -66.80 2.91
CA ASP A 388 -47.67 -66.78 3.43
C ASP A 388 -48.71 -66.72 2.31
N MET A 389 -48.50 -65.91 1.26
CA MET A 389 -49.39 -65.88 0.10
C MET A 389 -49.49 -67.27 -0.56
N ARG A 390 -48.37 -67.96 -0.74
CA ARG A 390 -48.37 -69.33 -1.29
C ARG A 390 -49.04 -70.34 -0.36
N ALA A 391 -48.88 -70.20 0.95
CA ALA A 391 -49.51 -71.09 1.93
C ALA A 391 -51.02 -70.91 2.00
N ASN A 392 -51.52 -69.68 1.81
CA ASN A 392 -52.94 -69.34 1.85
C ASN A 392 -53.62 -69.37 0.47
N ASP A 393 -52.87 -69.72 -0.59
CA ASP A 393 -53.32 -69.68 -1.99
C ASP A 393 -53.92 -68.32 -2.39
N GLU A 394 -53.27 -67.26 -1.91
CA GLU A 394 -53.52 -65.88 -2.28
C GLU A 394 -52.73 -65.53 -3.54
N PHE A 395 -53.37 -64.81 -4.44
CA PHE A 395 -52.84 -64.39 -5.73
C PHE A 395 -52.98 -62.88 -5.89
N TYR A 396 -52.10 -62.32 -6.70
CA TYR A 396 -52.07 -60.91 -7.04
C TYR A 396 -52.09 -60.74 -8.56
N VAL A 397 -52.91 -59.82 -9.03
CA VAL A 397 -52.82 -59.26 -10.38
C VAL A 397 -52.79 -57.74 -10.25
N GLY A 398 -51.93 -57.10 -11.02
CA GLY A 398 -51.90 -55.65 -11.08
C GLY A 398 -50.95 -55.15 -12.15
N ASP A 399 -51.06 -53.89 -12.51
CA ASP A 399 -50.27 -53.22 -13.52
C ASP A 399 -49.89 -51.81 -13.04
N LEU A 400 -48.64 -51.42 -13.29
CA LEU A 400 -48.15 -50.07 -13.02
C LEU A 400 -48.53 -49.17 -14.20
N HIS A 401 -49.17 -48.04 -13.93
CA HIS A 401 -49.59 -47.09 -14.97
C HIS A 401 -48.70 -45.86 -15.02
N ARG A 402 -48.38 -45.29 -13.85
CA ARG A 402 -47.57 -44.08 -13.77
C ARG A 402 -46.87 -43.97 -12.42
N VAL A 403 -45.66 -43.44 -12.45
CA VAL A 403 -44.92 -43.00 -11.26
C VAL A 403 -44.57 -41.53 -11.41
N THR A 404 -45.02 -40.70 -10.48
CA THR A 404 -44.75 -39.26 -10.45
C THR A 404 -43.90 -38.91 -9.24
N PHE A 405 -42.70 -38.42 -9.47
CA PHE A 405 -41.76 -37.95 -8.45
C PHE A 405 -41.95 -36.46 -8.17
N ASP A 406 -42.00 -36.08 -6.90
CA ASP A 406 -41.96 -34.68 -6.45
C ASP A 406 -40.49 -34.24 -6.35
N LEU A 407 -40.05 -33.41 -7.29
CA LEU A 407 -38.65 -32.97 -7.39
C LEU A 407 -38.23 -32.02 -6.26
N ASP A 408 -39.20 -31.42 -5.55
CA ASP A 408 -38.92 -30.54 -4.40
C ASP A 408 -38.88 -31.33 -3.08
N SER A 409 -39.23 -32.63 -3.10
CA SER A 409 -39.29 -33.47 -1.91
C SER A 409 -37.99 -34.18 -1.54
N PHE A 410 -36.95 -34.04 -2.37
CA PHE A 410 -35.69 -34.72 -2.14
C PHE A 410 -35.02 -34.28 -0.83
N GLY A 411 -34.80 -35.24 0.06
CA GLY A 411 -34.04 -35.05 1.30
C GLY A 411 -32.77 -35.87 1.29
N LEU A 412 -31.65 -35.30 1.74
CA LEU A 412 -30.42 -36.04 2.04
C LEU A 412 -30.16 -35.96 3.54
N ASN A 413 -30.03 -37.12 4.18
CA ASN A 413 -29.62 -37.24 5.57
C ASN A 413 -28.33 -38.05 5.66
N GLN A 414 -27.38 -37.56 6.45
CA GLN A 414 -26.15 -38.27 6.78
C GLN A 414 -26.18 -38.61 8.27
N TYR A 415 -26.34 -39.90 8.61
CA TYR A 415 -26.44 -40.35 10.00
C TYR A 415 -25.07 -40.70 10.60
N ALA A 416 -24.09 -40.98 9.75
CA ALA A 416 -22.70 -41.21 10.08
C ALA A 416 -21.82 -40.84 8.86
N GLU A 417 -20.51 -40.81 9.04
CA GLU A 417 -19.53 -40.41 8.00
C GLU A 417 -19.79 -41.06 6.64
N THR A 418 -20.20 -42.32 6.60
CA THR A 418 -20.45 -43.09 5.36
C THR A 418 -21.89 -43.55 5.17
N ASP A 419 -22.81 -43.12 6.05
CA ASP A 419 -24.21 -43.55 6.01
C ASP A 419 -25.13 -42.44 5.51
N TYR A 420 -25.48 -42.54 4.23
CA TYR A 420 -26.30 -41.57 3.52
C TYR A 420 -27.65 -42.17 3.13
N VAL A 421 -28.72 -41.48 3.51
CA VAL A 421 -30.08 -41.83 3.14
C VAL A 421 -30.72 -40.69 2.39
N VAL A 422 -31.16 -40.98 1.17
CA VAL A 422 -31.97 -40.08 0.37
C VAL A 422 -33.44 -40.46 0.51
N SER A 423 -34.32 -39.47 0.69
CA SER A 423 -35.76 -39.66 0.59
C SER A 423 -36.37 -38.89 -0.57
N VAL A 424 -37.43 -39.44 -1.15
CA VAL A 424 -38.21 -38.81 -2.21
C VAL A 424 -39.68 -39.21 -2.10
N LYS A 425 -40.59 -38.26 -2.30
CA LYS A 425 -42.03 -38.50 -2.35
C LYS A 425 -42.47 -38.83 -3.77
N VAL A 426 -43.33 -39.83 -3.87
CA VAL A 426 -43.69 -40.48 -5.11
C VAL A 426 -45.18 -40.83 -5.09
N ARG A 427 -45.90 -40.42 -6.13
CA ARG A 427 -47.25 -40.88 -6.43
C ARG A 427 -47.19 -42.06 -7.40
N VAL A 428 -47.80 -43.18 -7.03
CA VAL A 428 -47.89 -44.39 -7.83
C VAL A 428 -49.34 -44.59 -8.26
N GLU A 429 -49.61 -44.56 -9.56
CA GLU A 429 -50.90 -44.89 -10.16
C GLU A 429 -50.83 -46.31 -10.75
N TYR A 430 -51.81 -47.13 -10.40
CA TYR A 430 -51.80 -48.56 -10.70
C TYR A 430 -53.21 -49.12 -10.78
N SER A 431 -53.36 -50.34 -11.27
CA SER A 431 -54.56 -51.15 -11.06
C SER A 431 -54.17 -52.46 -10.39
N GLU A 432 -54.91 -52.91 -9.37
CA GLU A 432 -54.59 -54.17 -8.69
C GLU A 432 -55.79 -54.90 -8.10
N ALA A 433 -55.65 -56.20 -7.88
CA ALA A 433 -56.55 -57.02 -7.09
C ALA A 433 -55.79 -58.18 -6.43
N PHE A 434 -56.11 -58.43 -5.15
CA PHE A 434 -55.75 -59.65 -4.44
C PHE A 434 -56.96 -60.58 -4.42
N TYR A 435 -56.74 -61.87 -4.66
CA TYR A 435 -57.81 -62.87 -4.69
C TYR A 435 -57.33 -64.24 -4.21
N TYR A 436 -58.27 -65.09 -3.82
CA TYR A 436 -58.01 -66.46 -3.39
C TYR A 436 -58.71 -67.42 -4.34
N SER A 437 -58.00 -68.45 -4.81
CA SER A 437 -58.53 -69.42 -5.78
C SER A 437 -59.81 -70.11 -5.29
N ALA A 438 -59.98 -70.24 -3.98
CA ALA A 438 -61.12 -70.88 -3.34
C ALA A 438 -62.44 -70.08 -3.48
N PHE A 439 -62.36 -68.78 -3.79
CA PHE A 439 -63.51 -67.88 -3.81
C PHE A 439 -63.75 -67.22 -5.18
N GLU A 440 -62.73 -67.04 -6.02
CA GLU A 440 -62.85 -66.28 -7.26
C GLU A 440 -61.91 -66.79 -8.36
N GLU A 441 -62.44 -67.14 -9.54
CA GLU A 441 -61.66 -67.65 -10.69
C GLU A 441 -61.07 -66.53 -11.58
N THR A 442 -61.64 -65.31 -11.55
CA THR A 442 -61.16 -64.16 -12.31
C THR A 442 -61.28 -62.88 -11.49
N ALA A 443 -60.17 -62.39 -10.95
CA ALA A 443 -60.11 -61.10 -10.27
C ALA A 443 -60.11 -59.95 -11.27
N VAL A 444 -60.83 -58.86 -10.94
CA VAL A 444 -60.86 -57.62 -11.74
C VAL A 444 -60.01 -56.57 -11.02
N PRO A 445 -58.85 -56.15 -11.58
CA PRO A 445 -58.04 -55.08 -11.02
C PRO A 445 -58.84 -53.78 -10.86
N VAL A 446 -58.63 -53.08 -9.76
CA VAL A 446 -59.23 -51.77 -9.48
C VAL A 446 -58.14 -50.71 -9.52
N GLU A 447 -58.42 -49.60 -10.20
CA GLU A 447 -57.56 -48.42 -10.24
C GLU A 447 -57.32 -47.87 -8.83
N GLY A 448 -56.06 -47.59 -8.52
CA GLY A 448 -55.56 -47.12 -7.24
C GLY A 448 -54.48 -46.06 -7.42
N VAL A 449 -54.35 -45.22 -6.39
CA VAL A 449 -53.30 -44.20 -6.30
C VAL A 449 -52.74 -44.22 -4.89
N ASN A 450 -51.42 -44.37 -4.77
CA ASN A 450 -50.72 -44.30 -3.49
C ASN A 450 -49.65 -43.22 -3.52
N ASP A 451 -49.68 -42.38 -2.49
CA ASP A 451 -48.65 -41.38 -2.21
C ASP A 451 -47.72 -41.93 -1.13
N ASN A 452 -46.45 -42.10 -1.48
CA ASN A 452 -45.46 -42.70 -0.59
C ASN A 452 -44.18 -41.85 -0.54
N GLU A 453 -43.50 -41.87 0.59
CA GLU A 453 -42.11 -41.45 0.71
C GLU A 453 -41.23 -42.69 0.71
N TYR A 454 -40.33 -42.78 -0.28
CA TYR A 454 -39.33 -43.83 -0.37
C TYR A 454 -38.02 -43.34 0.25
N ARG A 455 -37.34 -44.23 0.98
CA ARG A 455 -36.00 -44.01 1.55
C ARG A 455 -35.02 -44.99 0.92
N LEU A 456 -33.92 -44.45 0.39
CA LEU A 456 -32.88 -45.18 -0.30
C LEU A 456 -31.53 -44.92 0.36
N GLN A 457 -30.75 -45.97 0.54
CA GLN A 457 -29.38 -45.89 1.03
C GLN A 457 -28.41 -46.21 -0.11
N TYR A 458 -27.29 -45.48 -0.17
CA TYR A 458 -26.24 -45.77 -1.14
C TYR A 458 -25.29 -46.83 -0.60
N GLN A 459 -25.21 -47.99 -1.25
CA GLN A 459 -24.30 -49.07 -0.88
C GLN A 459 -23.67 -49.69 -2.13
N ASN A 460 -22.35 -49.88 -2.11
CA ASN A 460 -21.60 -50.56 -3.17
C ASN A 460 -21.87 -50.02 -4.60
N GLY A 461 -22.05 -48.70 -4.74
CA GLY A 461 -22.31 -48.07 -6.03
C GLY A 461 -23.77 -48.13 -6.49
N GLN A 462 -24.71 -48.49 -5.62
CA GLN A 462 -26.13 -48.61 -5.95
C GLN A 462 -27.01 -47.95 -4.90
N TRP A 463 -28.10 -47.34 -5.36
CA TRP A 463 -29.21 -46.92 -4.50
C TRP A 463 -30.13 -48.10 -4.21
N LEU A 464 -30.36 -48.38 -2.92
CA LEU A 464 -31.20 -49.48 -2.45
C LEU A 464 -32.31 -48.95 -1.57
N VAL A 465 -33.56 -49.26 -1.89
CA VAL A 465 -34.74 -48.95 -1.09
C VAL A 465 -34.66 -49.70 0.23
N THR A 466 -34.58 -48.94 1.33
CA THR A 466 -34.52 -49.45 2.71
C THR A 466 -35.88 -49.33 3.41
N GLY A 467 -36.77 -48.48 2.90
CA GLY A 467 -38.15 -48.39 3.40
C GLY A 467 -39.04 -47.48 2.57
N TRP A 468 -40.33 -47.59 2.81
CA TRP A 468 -41.39 -46.75 2.24
C TRP A 468 -42.47 -46.52 3.28
N SER A 469 -43.11 -45.35 3.26
CA SER A 469 -44.22 -45.00 4.14
C SER A 469 -45.22 -44.12 3.44
N VAL A 470 -46.48 -44.17 3.86
CA VAL A 470 -47.52 -43.29 3.32
C VAL A 470 -47.12 -41.83 3.50
N ALA A 471 -47.15 -41.07 2.42
CA ALA A 471 -46.96 -39.63 2.43
C ALA A 471 -48.33 -38.94 2.49
N ASN A 472 -48.43 -37.86 3.27
CA ASN A 472 -49.69 -37.09 3.38
C ASN A 472 -50.07 -36.39 2.07
N ASP A 473 -49.08 -36.03 1.25
CA ASP A 473 -49.23 -35.40 -0.07
C ASP A 473 -47.92 -35.52 -0.87
N VAL A 474 -48.04 -35.53 -2.20
CA VAL A 474 -46.94 -35.48 -3.19
C VAL A 474 -47.11 -34.17 -3.96
N GLY A 475 -46.14 -33.26 -3.87
CA GLY A 475 -46.19 -31.98 -4.55
C GLY A 475 -46.28 -32.16 -6.06
N MET A 476 -47.33 -31.62 -6.68
CA MET A 476 -47.59 -31.79 -8.13
C MET A 476 -47.09 -30.62 -8.99
N ALA A 477 -46.46 -29.60 -8.40
CA ALA A 477 -46.04 -28.38 -9.10
C ALA A 477 -44.74 -28.57 -9.91
N HIS A 478 -43.78 -29.30 -9.35
CA HIS A 478 -42.48 -29.56 -9.96
C HIS A 478 -42.21 -31.07 -9.91
N THR A 479 -42.57 -31.77 -10.98
CA THR A 479 -42.58 -33.24 -11.01
C THR A 479 -41.84 -33.84 -12.19
N LYS A 480 -41.45 -35.10 -12.02
CA LYS A 480 -40.97 -35.96 -13.09
C LYS A 480 -41.82 -37.22 -13.17
N ILE A 481 -42.26 -37.55 -14.39
CA ILE A 481 -43.15 -38.69 -14.66
C ILE A 481 -42.39 -39.81 -15.37
N TYR A 482 -42.64 -41.04 -14.94
CA TYR A 482 -42.21 -42.30 -15.54
C TYR A 482 -43.48 -43.11 -15.85
N GLU A 483 -43.58 -43.64 -17.08
CA GLU A 483 -44.70 -44.45 -17.57
C GLU A 483 -44.18 -45.74 -18.19
#